data_AF-A0A950DK55-F1
#
_entry.id   AF-A0A950DK55-F1
#
_cell.length_a   1.000
_cell.length_b   1.000
_cell.length_c   1.000
_cell.angle_alpha   90.00
_cell.angle_beta   90.00
_cell.angle_gamma   90.00
#
_symmetry.space_group_name_H-M   'P 1'
#
loop_
_entity.id
_entity.type
_entity.pdbx_description
1 polymer ?
#
loop_
_entity_poly.entity_id
_entity_poly.type
_entity_poly.pdbx_seq_one_letter_code
_entity_poly.pdbx_strand_id
1 'polypeptide(L)'
;MPHAIIRGPNGRRHEVDFEDAEIHIEVYSSDETVEIVVEAANDLATSDRRRFALLNIPKRLFSSALGAAAQRKGTPGPRPA
;
A
#
# COMPACT_ATOMS: atom_id res chain seq x y z
N MET A 1 -8.99 -4.01 -10.41
CA MET A 1 -7.90 -3.14 -10.88
C MET A 1 -7.15 -2.58 -9.67
N PRO A 2 -6.10 -3.28 -9.20
CA PRO A 2 -5.15 -2.74 -8.24
C PRO A 2 -4.54 -1.43 -8.75
N HIS A 3 -4.42 -0.46 -7.86
CA HIS A 3 -3.79 0.83 -8.17
C HIS A 3 -3.08 1.38 -6.93
N ALA A 4 -2.05 2.19 -7.15
CA ALA A 4 -1.43 3.00 -6.12
C ALA A 4 -1.67 4.48 -6.43
N ILE A 5 -2.21 5.23 -5.46
CA ILE A 5 -2.44 6.67 -5.59
C ILE A 5 -1.68 7.40 -4.50
N ILE A 6 -0.82 8.33 -4.90
CA ILE A 6 -0.09 9.23 -4.01
C ILE A 6 -0.53 10.66 -4.34
N ARG A 7 -0.91 11.42 -3.31
CA ARG A 7 -1.28 12.84 -3.45
C ARG A 7 -0.31 13.70 -2.66
N GLY A 8 0.38 14.59 -3.38
CA GLY A 8 1.27 15.56 -2.77
C GLY A 8 0.51 16.77 -2.20
N PRO A 9 1.18 17.59 -1.38
CA PRO A 9 0.60 18.81 -0.80
C PRO A 9 0.22 19.87 -1.85
N ASN A 10 0.79 19.79 -3.06
CA ASN A 10 0.43 20.62 -4.21
C ASN A 10 -0.84 20.11 -4.96
N GLY A 11 -1.52 19.09 -4.44
CA GLY A 11 -2.69 18.49 -5.06
C GLY A 11 -2.40 17.60 -6.27
N ARG A 12 -1.14 17.42 -6.68
CA ARG A 12 -0.79 16.51 -7.78
C ARG A 12 -1.08 15.06 -7.37
N ARG A 13 -1.83 14.37 -8.22
CA ARG A 13 -2.11 12.94 -8.12
C ARG A 13 -1.09 12.20 -8.96
N HIS A 14 -0.34 11.33 -8.31
CA HIS A 14 0.49 10.32 -8.95
C HIS A 14 -0.25 9.00 -8.82
N GLU A 15 -0.60 8.40 -9.95
CA GLU A 15 -1.35 7.16 -9.99
C GLU A 15 -0.59 6.14 -10.83
N VAL A 16 -0.46 4.94 -10.27
CA VAL A 16 0.01 3.76 -10.97
C VAL A 16 -1.18 2.83 -11.06
N ASP A 17 -1.65 2.62 -12.29
CA ASP A 17 -2.66 1.61 -12.58
C ASP A 17 -1.94 0.30 -12.93
N PHE A 18 -2.23 -0.76 -12.19
CA PHE A 18 -1.71 -2.10 -12.45
C PHE A 18 -2.64 -2.90 -13.38
N GLU A 19 -3.76 -2.31 -13.81
CA GLU A 19 -4.77 -2.90 -14.70
C GLU A 19 -5.25 -4.26 -14.17
N ASP A 20 -5.23 -5.29 -15.01
CA ASP A 20 -5.52 -6.69 -14.67
C ASP A 20 -4.24 -7.52 -14.56
N ALA A 21 -3.07 -6.88 -14.43
CA ALA A 21 -1.82 -7.60 -14.22
C ALA A 21 -1.84 -8.32 -12.87
N GLU A 22 -1.27 -9.53 -12.85
CA GLU A 22 -0.89 -10.16 -11.58
C GLU A 22 0.10 -9.26 -10.87
N ILE A 23 -0.01 -9.11 -9.54
CA ILE A 23 0.88 -8.24 -8.76
C ILE A 23 1.65 -9.03 -7.70
N HIS A 24 2.90 -8.66 -7.48
CA HIS A 24 3.71 -9.09 -6.36
C HIS A 24 3.82 -7.96 -5.34
N ILE A 25 3.65 -8.30 -4.07
CA ILE A 25 3.79 -7.36 -2.96
C ILE A 25 4.89 -7.88 -2.04
N GLU A 26 5.90 -7.06 -1.81
CA GLU A 26 6.96 -7.33 -0.85
C GLU A 26 6.90 -6.28 0.27
N VAL A 27 7.10 -6.74 1.50
CA VAL A 27 7.10 -5.87 2.68
C VAL A 27 8.40 -6.09 3.44
N TYR A 28 9.21 -5.04 3.50
CA TYR A 28 10.45 -5.01 4.26
C TYR A 28 10.23 -4.16 5.51
N SER A 29 10.54 -4.70 6.69
CA SER A 29 10.49 -3.92 7.93
C SER A 29 11.88 -3.82 8.52
N SER A 30 12.37 -2.58 8.67
CA SER A 30 13.54 -2.25 9.48
C SER A 30 13.10 -1.87 10.90
N ASP A 31 14.00 -1.29 11.70
CA ASP A 31 13.63 -0.71 13.01
C ASP A 31 12.88 0.62 12.88
N GLU A 32 13.19 1.41 11.86
CA GLU A 32 12.64 2.76 11.70
C GLU A 32 11.51 2.82 10.67
N THR A 33 11.55 1.96 9.66
CA THR A 33 10.70 2.05 8.47
C THR A 33 10.06 0.71 8.10
N VAL A 34 8.93 0.81 7.42
CA VAL A 34 8.31 -0.25 6.65
C VAL A 34 8.32 0.21 5.20
N GLU A 35 8.92 -0.59 4.34
CA GLU A 35 8.92 -0.41 2.90
C GLU A 35 7.99 -1.43 2.27
N ILE A 36 7.06 -0.94 1.45
CA ILE A 36 6.11 -1.75 0.70
C ILE A 36 6.41 -1.54 -0.76
N VAL A 37 6.70 -2.64 -1.45
CA VAL A 37 6.94 -2.68 -2.89
C VAL A 37 5.78 -3.41 -3.54
N VAL A 38 5.23 -2.83 -4.59
CA VAL A 38 4.18 -3.43 -5.41
C VAL A 38 4.62 -3.38 -6.86
N GLU A 39 4.69 -4.55 -7.50
CA GLU A 39 5.11 -4.69 -8.89
C GLU A 39 4.10 -5.51 -9.68
N ALA A 40 3.88 -5.17 -10.96
CA ALA A 40 3.19 -6.08 -11.88
C ALA A 40 4.11 -7.27 -12.24
N ALA A 41 3.63 -8.49 -12.02
CA ALA A 41 4.27 -9.72 -12.44
C ALA A 41 4.41 -9.72 -13.97
N ASN A 42 5.59 -10.12 -14.47
CA ASN A 42 5.92 -10.19 -15.90
C ASN A 42 5.84 -8.86 -16.66
N ASP A 43 6.06 -7.72 -15.99
CA ASP A 43 6.23 -6.46 -16.69
C ASP A 43 7.60 -6.43 -17.42
N LEU A 44 7.59 -6.88 -18.69
CA LEU A 44 8.72 -6.89 -19.62
C LEU A 44 9.10 -5.47 -20.09
N ALA A 45 8.38 -4.44 -19.64
CA ALA A 45 8.76 -3.07 -19.93
C ALA A 45 10.13 -2.74 -19.33
N THR A 46 10.81 -1.79 -19.97
CA THR A 46 12.03 -1.20 -19.42
C THR A 46 11.76 -0.59 -18.04
N SER A 47 12.78 -0.52 -17.18
CA SER A 47 12.64 -0.12 -15.76
C SER A 47 11.85 1.19 -15.56
N ASP A 48 11.96 2.14 -16.49
CA ASP A 48 11.28 3.44 -16.50
C ASP A 48 9.77 3.37 -16.83
N ARG A 49 9.29 2.24 -17.33
CA ARG A 49 7.89 1.99 -17.71
C ARG A 49 7.21 0.89 -16.91
N ARG A 50 7.96 0.24 -16.02
CA ARG A 50 7.42 -0.81 -15.16
C ARG A 50 6.36 -0.24 -14.24
N ARG A 51 5.21 -0.92 -14.17
CA ARG A 51 4.15 -0.61 -13.21
C ARG A 51 4.62 -1.03 -11.83
N PHE A 52 5.01 -0.02 -11.07
CA PHE A 52 5.76 -0.15 -9.84
C PHE A 52 5.32 0.94 -8.86
N ALA A 53 5.12 0.56 -7.60
CA ALA A 53 4.95 1.51 -6.50
C ALA A 53 5.80 1.09 -5.31
N LEU A 54 6.57 2.05 -4.79
CA LEU A 54 7.32 1.90 -3.55
C LEU A 54 6.83 2.93 -2.54
N LEU A 55 6.55 2.46 -1.34
CA LEU A 55 6.16 3.31 -0.23
C LEU A 55 7.05 3.03 0.97
N ASN A 56 7.79 4.05 1.41
CA ASN A 56 8.63 3.99 2.60
C ASN A 56 7.96 4.80 3.73
N ILE A 57 7.57 4.12 4.80
CA ILE A 57 6.74 4.68 5.88
C ILE A 57 7.46 4.53 7.22
N PRO A 58 7.41 5.51 8.13
CA PRO A 58 7.86 5.31 9.51
C PRO A 58 7.11 4.15 10.19
N LYS A 59 7.84 3.14 10.66
CA LYS A 59 7.30 1.91 11.26
C LYS A 59 6.36 2.19 12.41
N ARG A 60 6.69 3.16 13.27
CA ARG A 60 5.85 3.57 14.40
C ARG A 60 4.45 4.00 13.95
N LEU A 61 4.36 4.77 12.85
CA LEU A 61 3.09 5.24 12.32
C LEU A 61 2.32 4.10 11.65
N PHE A 62 3.02 3.27 10.86
CA PHE A 62 2.43 2.11 10.20
C PHE A 62 1.83 1.13 11.22
N SER A 63 2.60 0.71 12.23
CA SER A 63 2.15 -0.23 13.26
C SER A 63 0.96 0.31 14.07
N SER A 64 0.97 1.59 14.41
CA SER A 64 -0.16 2.24 15.10
C SER A 64 -1.43 2.21 14.24
N ALA A 65 -1.32 2.59 12.96
CA ALA A 65 -2.44 2.58 12.02
C ALA A 65 -2.98 1.16 11.78
N LEU A 66 -2.09 0.17 11.64
CA LEU A 66 -2.46 -1.23 11.46
C LEU A 66 -3.18 -1.79 12.69
N GLY A 67 -2.67 -1.49 13.90
CA GLY A 67 -3.32 -1.86 15.16
C GLY A 67 -4.73 -1.26 15.29
N ALA A 68 -4.88 0.03 14.98
CA ALA A 68 -6.19 0.69 14.98
C ALA A 68 -7.16 0.09 13.94
N ALA A 69 -6.66 -0.35 12.79
CA ALA A 69 -7.46 -1.05 11.79
C ALA A 69 -7.95 -2.42 12.27
N ALA A 70 -7.10 -3.19 12.97
CA ALA A 70 -7.47 -4.49 13.52
C ALA A 70 -8.59 -4.37 14.57
N GLN A 71 -8.54 -3.36 15.44
CA GLN A 71 -9.56 -3.12 16.47
C GLN A 71 -10.93 -2.76 15.89
N ARG A 72 -10.97 -2.02 14.77
CA ARG A 72 -12.24 -1.71 14.07
C ARG A 72 -12.97 -2.94 13.54
N LYS A 73 -12.26 -4.03 13.20
CA LYS A 73 -12.89 -5.30 12.82
C LYS A 73 -13.43 -6.09 14.01
N GLY A 74 -12.99 -5.78 15.23
CA GLY A 74 -13.30 -6.53 16.44
C GLY A 74 -14.44 -5.98 17.29
N THR A 75 -15.20 -4.97 16.84
CA THR A 75 -16.38 -4.48 17.58
C THR A 75 -17.64 -5.15 17.01
N PRO A 76 -18.22 -6.18 17.67
CA PRO A 76 -19.58 -6.59 17.36
C PRO A 76 -20.48 -5.42 17.70
N GLY A 77 -21.35 -5.01 16.78
CA GLY A 77 -22.39 -4.02 17.09
C GLY A 77 -23.24 -4.46 18.30
N PRO A 78 -23.90 -3.52 19.01
CA PRO A 78 -24.76 -3.87 20.12
C PRO A 78 -25.79 -4.89 19.65
N ARG A 79 -25.88 -6.03 20.34
CA ARG A 79 -26.90 -7.04 20.06
C ARG A 79 -28.27 -6.40 20.38
N PRO A 80 -29.20 -6.29 19.42
CA PRO A 80 -30.53 -5.77 19.73
C PRO A 80 -31.21 -6.69 20.75
N ALA A 81 -31.79 -6.06 21.78
CA ALA A 81 -32.56 -6.73 22.83
C ALA A 81 -33.92 -7.19 22.32
#